data_AF-A0A928MYA5-F1
#
_entry.id   AF-A0A928MYA5-F1
#
_cell.length_a   1.000
_cell.length_b   1.000
_cell.length_c   1.000
_cell.angle_alpha   90.00
_cell.angle_beta   90.00
_cell.angle_gamma   90.00
#
_symmetry.space_group_name_H-M   'P 1'
#
loop_
_entity.id
_entity.type
_entity.pdbx_description
1 polymer ?
#
loop_
_entity_poly.entity_id
_entity_poly.type
_entity_poly.pdbx_seq_one_letter_code
_entity_poly.pdbx_strand_id
1 'polypeptide(L)'
;MVVDWRNYIGGNKMRNTIIEKAQELGSLIAESPEKERLVNAGDAMNNDEEATTLLRTYNENRKTATENLRGKEPTKEELEEYRNYVQAEFNKIAGNKLIAEYIEASKEFDLLVNQVNAVLSYFITGEEQASAEGGCSGNCSSCSSCH
;
A
#
# COMPACT_ATOMS: atom_id res chain seq x y z
N MET A 1 4.72 -51.11 -1.68
CA MET A 1 4.25 -49.74 -1.95
C MET A 1 5.50 -48.91 -2.26
N VAL A 2 5.85 -48.76 -3.54
CA VAL A 2 7.02 -47.96 -3.94
C VAL A 2 6.53 -46.52 -3.96
N VAL A 3 6.97 -45.71 -2.99
CA VAL A 3 6.71 -44.28 -2.99
C VAL A 3 7.34 -43.72 -4.26
N ASP A 4 6.55 -43.09 -5.13
CA ASP A 4 7.06 -42.50 -6.37
C ASP A 4 7.76 -41.18 -6.06
N TRP A 5 9.04 -41.29 -5.67
CA TRP A 5 9.89 -40.16 -5.34
C TRP A 5 10.16 -39.23 -6.52
N ARG A 6 9.96 -39.67 -7.78
CA ARG A 6 10.15 -38.80 -8.96
C ARG A 6 9.14 -37.67 -9.00
N ASN A 7 7.88 -37.95 -8.63
CA ASN A 7 6.83 -36.95 -8.53
C ASN A 7 7.05 -36.00 -7.33
N TYR A 8 7.59 -36.50 -6.21
CA TYR A 8 7.93 -35.67 -5.04
C TYR A 8 9.12 -34.73 -5.28
N ILE A 9 10.17 -35.22 -5.96
CA ILE A 9 11.35 -34.43 -6.33
C ILE A 9 11.02 -33.41 -7.42
N GLY A 10 10.18 -33.80 -8.40
CA GLY A 10 9.72 -32.90 -9.47
C GLY A 10 8.84 -31.76 -8.96
N GLY A 11 7.90 -32.04 -8.05
CA GLY A 11 7.06 -31.03 -7.42
C GLY A 11 7.84 -30.07 -6.52
N ASN A 12 8.85 -30.58 -5.79
CA ASN A 12 9.73 -29.74 -4.98
C ASN A 12 10.62 -28.83 -5.84
N LYS A 13 11.14 -29.35 -6.97
CA LYS A 13 11.93 -28.56 -7.93
C LYS A 13 11.09 -27.42 -8.54
N MET A 14 9.88 -27.72 -9.00
CA MET A 14 8.98 -26.71 -9.57
C MET A 14 8.62 -25.63 -8.54
N ARG A 15 8.28 -26.03 -7.32
CA ARG A 15 8.01 -25.09 -6.22
C ARG A 15 9.21 -24.18 -5.95
N ASN A 16 10.41 -24.73 -5.84
CA ASN A 16 11.61 -23.93 -5.59
C ASN A 16 11.85 -22.92 -6.71
N THR A 17 11.71 -23.34 -7.98
CA THR A 17 11.83 -22.42 -9.13
C THR A 17 10.79 -21.31 -9.10
N ILE A 18 9.55 -21.56 -8.69
CA ILE A 18 8.52 -20.51 -8.53
C ILE A 18 8.95 -19.50 -7.45
N ILE A 19 9.47 -19.98 -6.32
CA ILE A 19 9.96 -19.09 -5.24
C ILE A 19 11.17 -18.28 -5.69
N GLU A 20 12.13 -18.89 -6.39
CA GLU A 20 13.30 -18.18 -6.95
C GLU A 20 12.88 -17.06 -7.89
N LYS A 21 11.89 -17.31 -8.77
CA LYS A 21 11.36 -16.28 -9.67
C LYS A 21 10.57 -15.19 -8.96
N ALA A 22 9.84 -15.53 -7.91
CA ALA A 22 9.19 -14.53 -7.07
C ALA A 22 10.20 -13.64 -6.32
N GLN A 23 11.31 -14.22 -5.86
CA GLN A 23 12.41 -13.47 -5.23
C GLN A 23 13.10 -12.54 -6.23
N GLU A 24 13.42 -13.03 -7.43
CA GLU A 24 14.00 -12.22 -8.51
C GLU A 24 13.10 -11.04 -8.88
N LEU A 25 11.80 -11.30 -9.05
CA LEU A 25 10.79 -10.26 -9.30
C LEU A 25 10.73 -9.25 -8.15
N GLY A 26 10.72 -9.72 -6.89
CA GLY A 26 10.72 -8.85 -5.72
C GLY A 26 11.95 -7.95 -5.64
N SER A 27 13.13 -8.47 -5.98
CA SER A 27 14.37 -7.68 -6.06
C SER A 27 14.29 -6.60 -7.14
N LEU A 28 13.76 -6.92 -8.33
CA LEU A 28 13.59 -5.93 -9.41
C LEU A 28 12.62 -4.81 -9.03
N ILE A 29 11.54 -5.12 -8.30
CA ILE A 29 10.62 -4.11 -7.77
C ILE A 29 11.32 -3.25 -6.70
N ALA A 30 12.16 -3.86 -5.85
CA ALA A 30 12.90 -3.13 -4.83
C ALA A 30 13.98 -2.20 -5.41
N GLU A 31 14.53 -2.55 -6.57
CA GLU A 31 15.51 -1.77 -7.34
C GLU A 31 14.86 -0.81 -8.35
N SER A 32 13.53 -0.70 -8.36
CA SER A 32 12.83 0.12 -9.35
C SER A 32 12.99 1.62 -9.08
N PRO A 33 12.92 2.47 -10.12
CA PRO A 33 12.95 3.93 -9.96
C PRO A 33 11.84 4.47 -9.06
N GLU A 34 10.65 3.85 -9.08
CA GLU A 34 9.51 4.19 -8.22
C GLU A 34 9.85 3.93 -6.75
N LYS A 35 10.53 2.82 -6.45
CA LYS A 35 10.99 2.52 -5.10
C LYS A 35 12.07 3.50 -4.64
N GLU A 36 13.02 3.83 -5.51
CA GLU A 36 14.06 4.82 -5.21
C GLU A 36 13.44 6.21 -4.94
N ARG A 37 12.50 6.66 -5.79
CA ARG A 37 11.77 7.92 -5.59
C ARG A 37 11.04 7.93 -4.25
N LEU A 38 10.34 6.84 -3.92
CA LEU A 38 9.63 6.71 -2.64
C LEU A 38 10.57 6.80 -1.43
N VAL A 39 11.72 6.13 -1.47
CA VAL A 39 12.73 6.19 -0.39
C VAL A 39 13.26 7.61 -0.23
N ASN A 40 13.68 8.24 -1.33
CA ASN A 40 14.23 9.59 -1.31
C ASN A 40 13.21 10.63 -0.82
N ALA A 41 11.95 10.53 -1.25
CA ALA A 41 10.87 11.39 -0.79
C ALA A 41 10.59 11.20 0.71
N GLY A 42 10.61 9.94 1.18
CA GLY A 42 10.46 9.60 2.60
C GLY A 42 11.58 10.18 3.45
N ASP A 43 12.83 10.05 3.01
CA ASP A 43 13.98 10.61 3.70
C ASP A 43 13.95 12.14 3.73
N ALA A 44 13.61 12.79 2.61
CA ALA A 44 13.47 14.24 2.55
C ALA A 44 12.37 14.74 3.50
N MET A 45 11.21 14.08 3.53
CA MET A 45 10.11 14.39 4.44
C MET A 45 10.49 14.17 5.91
N ASN A 46 11.17 13.07 6.24
CA ASN A 46 11.54 12.73 7.62
C ASN A 46 12.63 13.64 8.19
N ASN A 47 13.46 14.25 7.34
CA ASN A 47 14.50 15.19 7.75
C ASN A 47 13.99 16.65 7.86
N ASP A 48 12.72 16.91 7.54
CA ASP A 48 12.11 18.24 7.63
C ASP A 48 11.20 18.37 8.86
N GLU A 49 11.48 19.35 9.72
CA GLU A 49 10.78 19.53 11.00
C GLU A 49 9.31 19.94 10.82
N GLU A 50 9.02 20.75 9.79
CA GLU A 50 7.66 21.19 9.49
C GLU A 50 6.81 20.02 8.98
N ALA A 51 7.33 19.25 8.02
CA ALA A 51 6.67 18.09 7.45
C ALA A 51 6.41 17.01 8.51
N THR A 52 7.42 16.68 9.33
CA THR A 52 7.25 15.70 10.41
C THR A 52 6.25 16.15 11.47
N THR A 53 6.23 17.44 11.83
CA THR A 53 5.25 18.00 12.76
C THR A 53 3.83 17.94 12.18
N LEU A 54 3.65 18.36 10.93
CA LEU A 54 2.36 18.28 10.23
C LEU A 54 1.83 16.85 10.17
N LEU A 55 2.68 15.89 9.81
CA LEU A 55 2.30 14.49 9.70
C LEU A 55 1.95 13.88 11.06
N ARG A 56 2.68 14.23 12.13
CA ARG A 56 2.36 13.82 13.51
C ARG A 56 0.98 14.33 13.91
N THR A 57 0.71 15.62 13.75
CA THR A 57 -0.59 16.22 14.07
C THR A 57 -1.72 15.59 13.26
N TYR A 58 -1.51 15.37 11.97
CA TYR A 58 -2.49 14.66 11.13
C TYR A 58 -2.79 13.24 11.65
N ASN A 59 -1.75 12.48 12.00
CA ASN A 59 -1.93 11.11 12.51
C ASN A 59 -2.66 11.09 13.87
N GLU A 60 -2.35 12.03 14.76
CA GLU A 60 -3.05 12.20 16.04
C GLU A 60 -4.53 12.54 15.83
N ASN A 61 -4.82 13.54 15.00
CA ASN A 61 -6.19 13.98 14.68
C ASN A 61 -7.03 12.86 14.04
N ARG A 62 -6.45 12.17 13.05
CA ARG A 62 -7.12 11.03 12.39
C ARG A 62 -7.41 9.92 13.39
N LYS A 63 -6.44 9.56 14.24
CA LYS A 63 -6.63 8.53 15.27
C LYS A 63 -7.77 8.90 16.23
N THR A 64 -7.79 10.12 16.74
CA THR A 64 -8.87 10.59 17.62
C THR A 64 -10.23 10.54 16.93
N ALA A 65 -10.30 10.96 15.66
CA ALA A 65 -11.54 10.88 14.89
C ALA A 65 -12.01 9.43 14.69
N THR A 66 -11.10 8.49 14.41
CA THR A 66 -11.44 7.06 14.30
C THR A 66 -11.88 6.48 15.64
N GLU A 67 -11.21 6.83 16.74
CA GLU A 67 -11.57 6.38 18.10
C GLU A 67 -12.98 6.86 18.50
N ASN A 68 -13.39 8.06 18.08
CA ASN A 68 -14.72 8.59 18.34
C ASN A 68 -15.85 7.77 17.71
N LEU A 69 -15.57 7.00 16.65
CA LEU A 69 -16.53 6.11 15.99
C LEU A 69 -16.42 4.65 16.48
N ARG A 70 -15.34 4.32 17.21
CA ARG A 70 -15.04 2.93 17.56
C ARG A 70 -16.08 2.38 18.53
N GLY A 71 -16.70 1.25 18.17
CA GLY A 71 -17.71 0.59 18.99
C GLY A 71 -19.08 1.29 19.00
N LYS A 72 -19.29 2.25 18.10
CA LYS A 72 -20.60 2.85 17.84
C LYS A 72 -21.20 2.27 16.55
N GLU A 73 -22.52 2.36 16.41
CA GLU A 73 -23.22 2.28 15.12
C GLU A 73 -23.51 3.70 14.65
N PRO A 74 -22.53 4.38 14.01
CA PRO A 74 -22.69 5.78 13.63
C PRO A 74 -23.79 5.95 12.59
N THR A 75 -24.50 7.06 12.66
CA THR A 75 -25.48 7.45 11.65
C THR A 75 -24.80 7.79 10.33
N LYS A 76 -25.59 7.90 9.25
CA LYS A 76 -25.06 8.34 7.95
C LYS A 76 -24.45 9.73 8.06
N GLU A 77 -25.07 10.62 8.83
CA GLU A 77 -24.62 11.98 9.08
C GLU A 77 -23.28 12.00 9.82
N GLU A 78 -23.12 11.18 10.87
CA GLU A 78 -21.85 11.06 11.61
C GLU A 78 -20.71 10.51 10.73
N LEU A 79 -21.02 9.57 9.83
CA LEU A 79 -20.05 9.05 8.86
C LEU A 79 -19.64 10.10 7.82
N GLU A 80 -20.58 10.91 7.34
CA GLU A 80 -20.28 12.01 6.41
C GLU A 80 -19.46 13.12 7.07
N GLU A 81 -19.78 13.48 8.31
CA GLU A 81 -18.97 14.42 9.10
C GLU A 81 -17.54 13.91 9.29
N TYR A 82 -17.37 12.64 9.64
CA TYR A 82 -16.06 12.01 9.75
C TYR A 82 -15.28 12.04 8.43
N ARG A 83 -15.93 11.71 7.30
CA ARG A 83 -15.30 11.78 5.97
C ARG A 83 -14.82 13.19 5.64
N ASN A 84 -15.68 14.18 5.85
CA ASN A 84 -15.36 15.58 5.62
C ASN A 84 -14.21 16.06 6.52
N TYR A 85 -14.21 15.64 7.80
CA TYR A 85 -13.14 15.95 8.73
C TYR A 85 -11.80 15.36 8.29
N VAL A 86 -11.75 14.05 8.00
CA VAL A 86 -10.51 13.38 7.56
C VAL A 86 -10.00 13.97 6.25
N GLN A 87 -10.89 14.33 5.32
CA GLN A 87 -10.51 14.98 4.07
C GLN A 87 -9.92 16.39 4.32
N ALA A 88 -10.51 17.17 5.23
CA ALA A 88 -9.99 18.47 5.60
C ALA A 88 -8.61 18.37 6.28
N GLU A 89 -8.42 17.40 7.19
CA GLU A 89 -7.12 17.12 7.80
C GLU A 89 -6.06 16.69 6.77
N PHE A 90 -6.45 15.87 5.78
CA PHE A 90 -5.55 15.49 4.69
C PHE A 90 -5.12 16.70 3.84
N ASN A 91 -6.06 17.59 3.51
CA ASN A 91 -5.74 18.79 2.71
C ASN A 91 -4.72 19.71 3.41
N LYS A 92 -4.67 19.71 4.75
CA LYS A 92 -3.67 20.49 5.51
C LYS A 92 -2.24 19.98 5.28
N ILE A 93 -2.06 18.66 5.21
CA ILE A 93 -0.73 18.07 5.00
C ILE A 93 -0.34 18.02 3.52
N ALA A 94 -1.32 17.88 2.61
CA ALA A 94 -1.10 17.84 1.17
C ALA A 94 -0.58 19.18 0.60
N GLY A 95 -0.70 20.28 1.36
CA GLY A 95 -0.10 21.58 0.99
C GLY A 95 1.42 21.64 1.17
N ASN A 96 2.01 20.75 1.99
CA ASN A 96 3.45 20.69 2.17
C ASN A 96 4.08 19.89 1.01
N LYS A 97 5.07 20.46 0.34
CA LYS A 97 5.68 19.88 -0.87
C LYS A 97 6.34 18.51 -0.63
N LEU A 98 6.98 18.32 0.52
CA LEU A 98 7.66 17.07 0.84
C LEU A 98 6.66 15.95 1.13
N ILE A 99 5.58 16.28 1.84
CA ILE A 99 4.48 15.34 2.08
C ILE A 99 3.77 15.00 0.75
N ALA A 100 3.49 15.99 -0.09
CA ALA A 100 2.84 15.78 -1.39
C ALA A 100 3.70 14.88 -2.31
N GLU A 101 5.00 15.12 -2.38
CA GLU A 101 5.94 14.30 -3.14
C GLU A 101 5.97 12.85 -2.62
N TYR A 102 6.03 12.65 -1.29
CA TYR A 102 5.96 11.32 -0.70
C TYR A 102 4.66 10.59 -1.05
N ILE A 103 3.51 11.28 -0.99
CA ILE A 103 2.20 10.71 -1.35
C ILE A 103 2.17 10.30 -2.82
N GLU A 104 2.68 11.13 -3.72
CA GLU A 104 2.72 10.83 -5.15
C GLU A 104 3.66 9.65 -5.46
N ALA A 105 4.87 9.66 -4.90
CA ALA A 105 5.83 8.57 -5.06
C ALA A 105 5.30 7.24 -4.49
N SER A 106 4.59 7.28 -3.36
CA SER A 106 3.93 6.09 -2.79
C SER A 106 2.87 5.56 -3.73
N LYS A 107 2.04 6.43 -4.30
CA LYS A 107 0.99 6.04 -5.25
C LYS A 107 1.57 5.37 -6.50
N GLU A 108 2.65 5.90 -7.05
CA GLU A 108 3.31 5.33 -8.23
C GLU A 108 3.90 3.95 -7.93
N PHE A 109 4.57 3.79 -6.79
CA PHE A 109 5.10 2.50 -6.37
C PHE A 109 3.97 1.48 -6.13
N ASP A 110 2.86 1.89 -5.50
CA ASP A 110 1.69 1.05 -5.31
C ASP A 110 1.07 0.63 -6.64
N LEU A 111 1.01 1.53 -7.64
CA LEU A 111 0.54 1.20 -8.97
C LEU A 111 1.40 0.13 -9.64
N LEU A 112 2.72 0.24 -9.56
CA LEU A 112 3.64 -0.78 -10.07
C LEU A 112 3.39 -2.15 -9.42
N VAL A 113 3.32 -2.19 -8.08
CA VAL A 113 3.06 -3.44 -7.34
C VAL A 113 1.70 -4.05 -7.70
N ASN A 114 0.67 -3.22 -7.82
CA ASN A 114 -0.66 -3.66 -8.20
C ASN A 114 -0.72 -4.19 -9.64
N GLN A 115 -0.02 -3.56 -10.58
CA GLN A 115 0.11 -4.06 -11.95
C GLN A 115 0.79 -5.43 -11.99
N VAL A 116 1.87 -5.61 -11.22
CA VAL A 116 2.53 -6.92 -11.09
C VAL A 116 1.57 -7.99 -10.54
N ASN A 117 0.84 -7.67 -9.48
CA ASN A 117 -0.13 -8.58 -8.88
C ASN A 117 -1.29 -8.92 -9.83
N ALA A 118 -1.76 -7.95 -10.62
CA ALA A 118 -2.79 -8.18 -11.64
C ALA A 118 -2.29 -9.15 -12.72
N VAL A 119 -1.05 -8.98 -13.20
CA VAL A 119 -0.43 -9.91 -14.16
C VAL A 119 -0.32 -11.31 -13.56
N LEU A 120 0.20 -11.44 -12.33
CA LEU A 120 0.30 -12.74 -11.65
C LEU A 120 -1.07 -13.40 -11.51
N SER A 121 -2.09 -12.64 -11.11
CA SER A 121 -3.46 -13.14 -10.93
C SER A 121 -4.04 -13.62 -12.24
N TYR A 122 -3.89 -12.88 -13.33
CA TYR A 122 -4.36 -13.27 -14.66
C TYR A 122 -3.81 -14.62 -15.10
N PHE A 123 -2.51 -14.87 -14.91
CA PHE A 123 -1.91 -16.17 -15.27
C PHE A 123 -2.32 -17.33 -14.34
N ILE A 124 -2.78 -17.03 -13.12
CA ILE A 124 -3.24 -18.04 -12.15
C ILE A 124 -4.72 -18.38 -12.37
N THR A 125 -5.57 -17.37 -12.58
CA THR A 125 -7.03 -17.52 -12.61
C THR A 125 -7.61 -17.53 -14.03
N GLY A 126 -6.88 -16.99 -15.01
CA GLY A 126 -7.38 -16.75 -16.37
C GLY A 126 -8.33 -15.55 -16.49
N GLU A 127 -8.55 -14.81 -15.40
CA GLU A 127 -9.43 -13.64 -15.37
C GLU A 127 -8.61 -12.35 -15.38
N GLU A 128 -8.97 -11.42 -16.25
CA GLU A 128 -8.38 -10.08 -16.25
C GLU A 128 -8.91 -9.34 -15.02
N GLN A 129 -8.06 -9.15 -14.01
CA GLN A 129 -8.38 -8.23 -12.93
C GLN A 129 -8.41 -6.83 -13.55
N ALA A 130 -9.51 -6.10 -13.34
CA ALA A 130 -9.59 -4.71 -13.75
C ALA A 130 -8.38 -3.97 -13.16
N SER A 131 -7.42 -3.63 -14.02
CA SER A 131 -6.28 -2.81 -13.65
C SER A 131 -6.81 -1.56 -12.97
N ALA A 132 -6.20 -1.16 -11.85
CA ALA A 132 -6.62 -0.02 -11.03
C ALA A 132 -6.41 1.35 -11.72
N GLU A 133 -6.67 1.44 -13.02
CA GLU A 133 -6.77 2.68 -13.78
C GLU A 133 -8.21 3.20 -13.70
N GLY A 134 -8.59 3.71 -12.53
CA GLY A 134 -9.92 4.34 -12.39
C GLY A 134 -10.53 4.42 -11.00
N GLY A 135 -9.74 4.31 -9.92
CA GLY A 135 -10.31 4.42 -8.59
C GLY A 135 -9.33 4.91 -7.55
N CYS A 136 -9.41 6.19 -7.21
CA CYS A 136 -9.34 6.57 -5.80
C CYS A 136 -10.52 5.90 -5.07
N SER A 137 -10.51 4.58 -4.90
CA SER A 137 -11.40 3.91 -3.96
C SER A 137 -10.76 4.09 -2.60
N GLY A 138 -11.18 5.15 -1.92
CA GLY A 138 -10.67 5.55 -0.61
C GLY A 138 -10.49 4.35 0.32
N ASN A 139 -9.23 4.09 0.67
CA ASN A 139 -8.90 3.30 1.83
C ASN A 139 -7.69 3.95 2.52
N CYS A 140 -7.93 5.10 3.14
CA CYS A 140 -7.06 5.66 4.18
C CYS A 140 -7.23 4.87 5.51
N SER A 141 -7.24 3.53 5.41
CA SER A 141 -7.61 2.62 6.51
C SER A 141 -6.65 1.44 6.69
N SER A 142 -5.48 1.44 6.05
CA SER A 142 -4.55 0.31 6.16
C SER A 142 -3.11 0.74 6.49
N CYS A 143 -2.94 1.34 7.66
CA CYS A 143 -1.69 1.29 8.42
C CYS A 143 -1.93 0.81 9.86
N SER A 144 -2.77 -0.22 10.03
CA SER A 144 -2.98 -0.87 11.32
C SER A 144 -2.92 -2.39 11.17
N SER A 145 -1.72 -2.90 10.92
CA SER A 145 -1.18 -4.15 11.48
C SER A 145 0.20 -4.43 10.89
N CYS A 146 1.23 -3.84 11.50
CA CYS A 146 2.51 -4.53 11.61
C CYS A 146 2.42 -5.43 12.85
N HIS A 147 2.85 -6.67 12.71
CA HIS A 147 3.47 -7.36 13.84
C HIS A 147 4.80 -6.68 14.14
#